data_AF-A0A1M7AUD7-F1
#
_entry.id   AF-A0A1M7AUD7-F1
#
_cell.length_a   1.000
_cell.length_b   1.000
_cell.length_c   1.000
_cell.angle_alpha   90.00
_cell.angle_beta   90.00
_cell.angle_gamma   90.00
#
_symmetry.space_group_name_H-M   'P 1'
#
loop_
_entity.id
_entity.type
_entity.pdbx_description
1 polymer ?
#
loop_
_entity_poly.entity_id
_entity_poly.type
_entity_poly.pdbx_seq_one_letter_code
_entity_poly.pdbx_strand_id
1 'polypeptide(L)'
;MIKISSHEIGHMFGISHCVNANCVMNGTNHLPETDSHFARACSLCQQKLSSSIKFNNQKRLVELRNFFEKQHLNTELTRAEQDLNLLK
;
A
#
# COMPACT_ATOMS: atom_id res chain seq x y z
N MET A 1 2.74 -0.40 -12.94
CA MET A 1 1.40 -1.01 -13.06
C MET A 1 0.77 -1.30 -11.69
N ILE A 2 1.44 -2.04 -10.78
CA ILE A 2 0.85 -2.46 -9.49
C ILE A 2 0.28 -1.31 -8.61
N LYS A 3 0.90 -0.12 -8.64
CA LYS A 3 0.46 1.04 -7.85
C LYS A 3 -0.90 1.54 -8.32
N ILE A 4 -1.05 1.78 -9.62
CA ILE A 4 -2.30 2.25 -10.24
C ILE A 4 -3.39 1.19 -10.09
N SER A 5 -3.10 -0.08 -10.39
CA SER A 5 -4.09 -1.15 -10.22
C SER A 5 -4.59 -1.25 -8.77
N SER A 6 -3.67 -1.16 -7.80
CA SER A 6 -4.05 -1.17 -6.38
C SER A 6 -4.84 0.08 -5.97
N HIS A 7 -4.53 1.24 -6.55
CA HIS A 7 -5.24 2.49 -6.35
C HIS A 7 -6.70 2.39 -6.82
N GLU A 8 -6.93 1.93 -8.04
CA GLU A 8 -8.28 1.77 -8.59
C GLU A 8 -9.09 0.70 -7.84
N ILE A 9 -8.45 -0.41 -7.44
CA ILE A 9 -9.09 -1.40 -6.57
C ILE A 9 -9.47 -0.77 -5.22
N GLY A 10 -8.63 0.13 -4.68
CA GLY A 10 -8.96 0.89 -3.47
C GLY A 10 -10.24 1.71 -3.62
N HIS A 11 -10.45 2.36 -4.77
CA HIS A 11 -11.69 3.08 -5.08
C HIS A 11 -12.90 2.14 -5.13
N MET A 12 -12.75 0.90 -5.60
CA MET A 12 -13.83 -0.10 -5.56
C MET A 12 -14.28 -0.45 -4.13
N PHE A 13 -13.39 -0.28 -3.13
CA PHE A 13 -13.72 -0.42 -1.70
C PHE A 13 -14.23 0.88 -1.05
N GLY A 14 -14.48 1.93 -1.84
CA GLY A 14 -14.95 3.23 -1.37
C GLY A 14 -13.87 4.13 -0.77
N ILE A 15 -12.59 3.82 -0.99
CA ILE A 15 -11.48 4.58 -0.41
C ILE A 15 -11.14 5.76 -1.32
N SER A 16 -11.49 6.98 -0.92
CA SER A 16 -11.07 8.19 -1.63
C SER A 16 -9.56 8.47 -1.50
N HIS A 17 -9.06 9.39 -2.32
CA HIS A 17 -7.67 9.82 -2.28
C HIS A 17 -7.17 10.14 -0.87
N CYS A 18 -5.94 9.72 -0.59
CA CYS A 18 -5.25 9.95 0.66
C CYS A 18 -4.38 11.21 0.56
N VAL A 19 -4.40 12.03 1.61
CA VAL A 19 -3.48 13.18 1.78
C VAL A 19 -2.66 13.07 3.07
N ASN A 20 -2.84 11.98 3.83
CA ASN A 20 -2.28 11.81 5.17
C ASN A 20 -0.81 11.36 5.19
N ALA A 21 -0.39 10.62 4.17
CA ALA A 21 0.94 10.02 4.09
C ALA A 21 1.26 9.64 2.65
N ASN A 22 2.53 9.28 2.38
CA ASN A 22 2.91 8.55 1.17
C ASN A 22 2.23 7.17 1.18
N CYS A 23 1.24 7.01 0.30
CA CYS A 23 0.23 5.97 0.27
C CYS A 23 -0.13 5.66 -1.18
N VAL A 24 -0.42 4.39 -1.48
CA VAL A 24 -0.89 3.97 -2.80
C VAL A 24 -2.20 4.67 -3.23
N MET A 25 -2.97 5.17 -2.25
CA MET A 25 -4.20 5.93 -2.48
C MET A 25 -3.97 7.44 -2.65
N ASN A 26 -2.74 7.96 -2.66
CA ASN A 26 -2.53 9.37 -3.01
C ASN A 26 -3.02 9.61 -4.45
N GLY A 27 -3.70 10.74 -4.67
CA GLY A 27 -4.03 11.18 -6.02
C GLY A 27 -2.79 11.68 -6.74
N THR A 28 -2.66 11.36 -8.03
CA THR A 28 -1.49 11.73 -8.86
C THR A 28 -1.95 12.24 -10.20
N ASN A 29 -1.34 13.32 -10.69
CA ASN A 29 -1.67 13.95 -11.97
C ASN A 29 -0.80 13.44 -13.12
N HIS A 30 0.37 12.84 -12.81
CA HIS A 30 1.30 12.35 -13.80
C HIS A 30 2.22 11.24 -13.27
N LEU A 31 2.81 10.46 -14.18
CA LEU A 31 3.59 9.26 -13.85
C LEU A 31 4.73 9.48 -12.82
N PRO A 32 5.52 10.58 -12.87
CA PRO A 32 6.56 10.81 -11.86
C PRO A 32 6.02 10.94 -10.43
N GLU A 33 4.81 11.48 -10.25
CA GLU A 33 4.15 11.54 -8.94
C GLU A 33 3.80 10.13 -8.47
N THR A 34 3.18 9.32 -9.34
CA THR A 34 2.88 7.91 -9.05
C THR A 34 4.14 7.12 -8.67
N ASP A 35 5.26 7.35 -9.36
CA ASP A 35 6.51 6.64 -9.11
C ASP A 35 7.13 7.02 -7.77
N SER A 36 6.97 8.28 -7.34
CA SER A 36 7.46 8.77 -6.04
C SER A 36 6.76 8.13 -4.83
N HIS A 37 5.58 7.54 -5.04
CA HIS A 37 4.76 6.96 -3.97
C HIS A 37 5.05 5.48 -3.76
N PHE A 38 4.85 4.96 -2.55
CA PHE A 38 5.01 3.54 -2.27
C PHE A 38 3.82 2.72 -2.78
N ALA A 39 4.07 1.48 -3.22
CA ALA A 39 3.01 0.48 -3.48
C ALA A 39 2.41 -0.09 -2.17
N ARG A 40 1.96 0.81 -1.28
CA ARG A 40 1.59 0.51 0.11
C ARG A 40 0.41 1.38 0.55
N ALA A 41 -0.63 0.78 1.12
CA ALA A 41 -1.65 1.53 1.85
C ALA A 41 -1.12 1.99 3.23
N CYS A 42 -1.29 3.27 3.59
CA CYS A 42 -0.97 3.76 4.93
C CYS A 42 -1.93 3.20 6.01
N SER A 43 -1.63 3.38 7.30
CA SER A 43 -2.46 2.89 8.40
C SER A 43 -3.92 3.35 8.30
N LEU A 44 -4.15 4.63 7.96
CA LEU A 44 -5.50 5.17 7.77
C LEU A 44 -6.24 4.46 6.62
N CYS A 45 -5.60 4.25 5.47
CA CYS A 45 -6.23 3.56 4.34
C CYS A 45 -6.41 2.06 4.61
N GLN A 46 -5.55 1.44 5.42
CA GLN A 46 -5.75 0.07 5.89
C GLN A 46 -6.97 -0.05 6.82
N GLN A 47 -7.21 0.95 7.69
CA GLN A 47 -8.42 1.00 8.52
C GLN A 47 -9.68 1.17 7.66
N LYS A 48 -9.66 2.06 6.67
CA LYS A 48 -10.75 2.22 5.69
C LYS A 48 -11.01 0.93 4.92
N LEU A 49 -9.96 0.22 4.49
CA LEU A 49 -10.13 -1.08 3.86
C LEU A 49 -10.74 -2.11 4.83
N SER A 50 -10.31 -2.09 6.10
CA SER A 50 -10.81 -2.99 7.14
C SER A 50 -12.27 -2.74 7.53
N SER A 51 -12.81 -1.55 7.29
CA SER A 51 -14.26 -1.31 7.43
C SER A 51 -15.08 -1.98 6.33
N SER A 52 -14.51 -2.14 5.14
CA SER A 52 -15.19 -2.78 4.00
C SER A 52 -14.98 -4.30 3.96
N ILE A 53 -13.78 -4.79 4.29
CA ILE A 53 -13.44 -6.22 4.32
C ILE A 53 -12.47 -6.53 5.46
N LYS A 54 -12.76 -7.55 6.27
CA LYS A 54 -11.84 -7.98 7.34
C LYS A 54 -10.70 -8.82 6.76
N PHE A 55 -9.48 -8.55 7.22
CA PHE A 55 -8.28 -9.28 6.82
C PHE A 55 -7.26 -9.30 7.97
N ASN A 56 -6.38 -10.30 7.97
CA ASN A 56 -5.26 -10.34 8.89
C ASN A 56 -4.14 -9.44 8.34
N ASN A 57 -3.92 -8.29 9.00
CA ASN A 57 -2.96 -7.30 8.52
C ASN A 57 -1.51 -7.79 8.59
N GLN A 58 -1.16 -8.57 9.61
CA GLN A 58 0.18 -9.13 9.76
C GLN A 58 0.47 -10.14 8.64
N LYS A 59 -0.47 -11.06 8.37
CA LYS A 59 -0.38 -12.01 7.26
C LYS A 59 -0.22 -11.28 5.92
N ARG A 60 -1.09 -10.30 5.64
CA ARG A 60 -1.04 -9.46 4.42
C ARG A 60 0.33 -8.81 4.25
N LEU A 61 0.90 -8.25 5.32
CA LEU A 61 2.18 -7.54 5.25
C LEU A 61 3.36 -8.49 5.01
N VAL A 62 3.35 -9.68 5.62
CA VAL A 62 4.34 -10.74 5.35
C VAL A 62 4.27 -11.20 3.89
N GLU A 63 3.05 -11.42 3.38
CA GLU A 63 2.84 -11.82 1.98
C GLU A 63 3.32 -10.73 0.99
N LEU A 64 3.06 -9.45 1.30
CA LEU A 64 3.58 -8.33 0.49
C LEU A 64 5.11 -8.25 0.51
N ARG A 65 5.75 -8.39 1.68
CA ARG A 65 7.21 -8.41 1.77
C ARG A 65 7.79 -9.50 0.87
N ASN A 66 7.28 -10.73 0.96
CA ASN A 66 7.75 -11.86 0.15
C ASN A 66 7.51 -11.61 -1.35
N PHE A 67 6.39 -10.99 -1.71
CA PHE A 67 6.13 -10.59 -3.09
C PHE A 67 7.14 -9.56 -3.59
N PHE A 68 7.41 -8.50 -2.82
CA PHE A 68 8.36 -7.45 -3.20
C PHE A 68 9.79 -8.00 -3.34
N GLU A 69 10.21 -8.89 -2.44
CA GLU A 69 11.48 -9.61 -2.53
C GLU A 69 11.57 -10.42 -3.83
N LYS A 70 10.56 -11.24 -4.12
CA LYS A 70 10.51 -12.07 -5.33
C LYS A 70 10.50 -11.25 -6.62
N GLN A 71 9.93 -10.04 -6.60
CA GLN A 71 9.85 -9.14 -7.76
C GLN A 71 10.98 -8.11 -7.82
N HIS A 72 11.95 -8.17 -6.91
CA HIS A 72 13.07 -7.21 -6.82
C HIS A 72 12.64 -5.75 -6.66
N LEU A 73 11.53 -5.51 -5.96
CA LEU A 73 11.00 -4.18 -5.66
C LEU A 73 11.61 -3.66 -4.35
N ASN A 74 12.89 -3.27 -4.42
CA ASN A 74 13.70 -2.98 -3.24
C ASN A 74 13.13 -1.84 -2.36
N THR A 75 12.62 -0.77 -2.97
CA THR A 75 12.04 0.37 -2.25
C THR A 75 10.82 -0.05 -1.41
N GLU A 76 9.93 -0.83 -2.02
CA GLU A 76 8.74 -1.40 -1.38
C GLU A 76 9.10 -2.45 -0.33
N LEU A 77 10.10 -3.30 -0.62
CA LEU A 77 10.61 -4.32 0.30
C LEU A 77 11.13 -3.69 1.58
N THR A 78 12.07 -2.74 1.48
CA THR A 78 12.61 -2.03 2.65
C THR A 78 11.51 -1.39 3.47
N ARG A 79 10.48 -0.82 2.82
CA ARG A 79 9.37 -0.20 3.53
C ARG A 79 8.49 -1.23 4.24
N ALA A 80 8.23 -2.38 3.63
CA ALA A 80 7.45 -3.46 4.25
C ALA A 80 8.17 -4.07 5.46
N GLU A 81 9.50 -4.17 5.41
CA GLU A 81 10.32 -4.63 6.55
C GLU A 81 10.27 -3.65 7.73
N GLN A 82 10.36 -2.35 7.45
CA GLN A 82 10.18 -1.32 8.48
C GLN A 82 8.82 -1.45 9.17
N ASP A 83 7.75 -1.63 8.41
CA ASP A 83 6.41 -1.82 8.97
C ASP A 83 6.30 -3.09 9.83
N LEU A 84 6.89 -4.21 9.39
CA LEU A 84 6.87 -5.47 10.14
C LEU A 84 7.58 -5.35 11.48
N ASN A 85 8.67 -4.58 11.54
CA ASN A 85 9.39 -4.35 12.78
C ASN A 85 8.59 -3.52 13.80
N LEU A 86 7.60 -2.75 13.36
CA LEU A 86 6.69 -2.00 14.23
C LEU A 86 5.53 -2.84 14.77
N LEU A 87 5.31 -4.04 14.23
CA LEU A 87 4.29 -4.99 14.70
C LEU A 87 4.82 -5.98 15.75
N LYS A 88 6.13 -5.93 16.02
CA LYS A 88 6.79 -6.76 17.04
C LYS A 88 6.58 -6.21 18.44
#